data_AF-A0A447JLB9-F1
#
_entry.id   AF-A0A447JLB9-F1
#
_cell.length_a   1.000
_cell.length_b   1.000
_cell.length_c   1.000
_cell.angle_alpha   90.00
_cell.angle_beta   90.00
_cell.angle_gamma   90.00
#
_symmetry.space_group_name_H-M   'P 1'
#
loop_
_entity.id
_entity.type
_entity.pdbx_description
1 polymer ?
#
loop_
_entity_poly.entity_id
_entity_poly.type
_entity_poly.pdbx_seq_one_letter_code
_entity_poly.pdbx_strand_id
1 'polypeptide(L)'
;MVDLNDDDIAAFKKERARSHRFTSIPVKTNLTEVQVARFAVNQYRFPGVEVKGYKRRYYPYGSALTHVIGYVSKINDKDVERLDRENKLANYAATHDIGKLGIERYYEDILHGQTGYEEVEVKQPRSRYSPA
;
A
#
# COMPACT_ATOMS: atom_id res chain seq x y z
N MET A 1 -18.10 13.68 -3.45
CA MET A 1 -16.92 13.29 -4.23
C MET A 1 -15.70 13.39 -3.31
N VAL A 2 -14.58 12.73 -3.56
CA VAL A 2 -13.49 12.51 -2.57
C VAL A 2 -12.61 13.76 -2.34
N ASP A 3 -13.12 14.95 -2.63
CA ASP A 3 -12.44 16.25 -2.49
C ASP A 3 -10.99 16.23 -3.01
N LEU A 4 -10.84 15.81 -4.27
CA LEU A 4 -9.54 15.78 -4.95
C LEU A 4 -9.09 17.22 -5.25
N ASN A 5 -7.85 17.58 -4.92
CA ASN A 5 -7.27 18.89 -5.22
C ASN A 5 -6.16 18.79 -6.28
N ASP A 6 -5.63 19.94 -6.70
CA ASP A 6 -4.58 19.99 -7.72
C ASP A 6 -3.27 19.35 -7.25
N ASP A 7 -2.98 19.41 -5.94
CA ASP A 7 -1.81 18.77 -5.34
C ASP A 7 -1.90 17.24 -5.41
N ASP A 8 -3.08 16.67 -5.15
CA ASP A 8 -3.35 15.23 -5.28
C ASP A 8 -3.09 14.78 -6.73
N ILE A 9 -3.56 15.57 -7.71
CA ILE A 9 -3.38 15.28 -9.13
C ILE A 9 -1.91 15.38 -9.53
N ALA A 10 -1.20 16.41 -9.05
CA ALA A 10 0.22 16.59 -9.31
C ALA A 10 1.05 15.44 -8.72
N ALA A 11 0.75 15.02 -7.49
CA ALA A 11 1.38 13.89 -6.83
C ALA A 11 1.12 12.58 -7.60
N PHE A 12 -0.13 12.32 -7.99
CA PHE A 12 -0.50 11.16 -8.80
C PHE A 12 0.27 11.11 -10.13
N LYS A 13 0.33 12.22 -10.86
CA LYS A 13 1.06 12.30 -12.14
C LYS A 13 2.56 12.03 -11.95
N LYS A 14 3.15 12.61 -10.91
CA LYS A 14 4.56 12.41 -10.56
C LYS A 14 4.86 10.95 -10.23
N GLU A 15 4.00 10.30 -9.44
CA GLU A 15 4.18 8.89 -9.07
C GLU A 15 4.00 7.98 -10.28
N ARG A 16 2.95 8.21 -11.09
CA ARG A 16 2.71 7.46 -12.33
C ARG A 16 3.90 7.49 -13.29
N ALA A 17 4.63 8.60 -13.38
CA ALA A 17 5.81 8.73 -14.24
C ALA A 17 7.02 7.93 -13.71
N ARG A 18 7.09 7.67 -12.40
CA ARG A 18 8.18 6.95 -11.74
C ARG A 18 7.92 5.46 -11.63
N SER A 19 6.67 5.04 -11.68
CA SER A 19 6.28 3.65 -11.55
C SER A 19 6.34 2.89 -12.88
N HIS A 20 6.54 1.57 -12.79
CA HIS A 20 6.49 0.68 -13.94
C HIS A 20 5.04 0.54 -14.48
N ARG A 21 4.92 0.06 -15.73
CA ARG A 21 3.62 -0.27 -16.33
C ARG A 21 2.86 -1.26 -15.44
N PHE A 22 1.54 -1.09 -15.36
CA PHE A 22 0.62 -1.91 -14.56
C PHE A 22 0.78 -1.80 -13.03
N THR A 23 1.51 -0.79 -12.53
CA THR A 23 1.54 -0.48 -11.09
C THR A 23 0.25 0.23 -10.68
N SER A 24 -0.38 -0.19 -9.58
CA SER A 24 -1.49 0.56 -8.96
C SER A 24 -0.94 1.81 -8.28
N ILE A 25 -1.39 2.99 -8.72
CA ILE A 25 -0.87 4.28 -8.27
C ILE A 25 -1.89 4.93 -7.32
N PRO A 26 -1.47 5.36 -6.11
CA PRO A 26 -2.37 6.05 -5.20
C PRO A 26 -2.85 7.37 -5.81
N VAL A 27 -4.16 7.56 -5.88
CA VAL A 27 -4.79 8.80 -6.38
C VAL A 27 -4.95 9.82 -5.25
N LYS A 28 -5.42 9.37 -4.09
CA LYS A 28 -5.51 10.17 -2.85
C LYS A 28 -5.26 9.25 -1.66
N THR A 29 -4.54 9.75 -0.66
CA THR A 29 -4.21 8.99 0.56
C THR A 29 -4.81 9.68 1.78
N ASN A 30 -4.87 8.96 2.92
CA ASN A 30 -5.41 9.47 4.19
C ASN A 30 -6.85 9.98 4.08
N LEU A 31 -7.71 9.21 3.39
CA LEU A 31 -9.13 9.53 3.25
C LEU A 31 -9.82 9.51 4.61
N THR A 32 -10.71 10.47 4.84
CA THR A 32 -11.62 10.42 5.99
C THR A 32 -12.68 9.34 5.78
N GLU A 33 -13.29 8.86 6.87
CA GLU A 33 -14.40 7.89 6.78
C GLU A 33 -15.56 8.41 5.91
N VAL A 34 -15.86 9.71 5.99
CA VAL A 34 -16.85 10.39 5.15
C VAL A 34 -16.46 10.33 3.67
N GLN A 35 -15.19 10.54 3.35
CA GLN A 35 -14.69 10.46 1.97
C GLN A 35 -14.73 9.03 1.42
N VAL A 36 -14.38 8.04 2.25
CA VAL A 36 -14.50 6.61 1.91
C VAL A 36 -15.97 6.25 1.63
N ALA A 37 -16.89 6.64 2.51
CA ALA A 37 -18.32 6.37 2.34
C ALA A 37 -18.89 7.03 1.06
N ARG A 38 -18.52 8.30 0.80
CA ARG A 38 -18.90 9.01 -0.43
C ARG A 38 -18.35 8.33 -1.69
N PHE A 39 -17.15 7.76 -1.63
CA PHE A 39 -16.58 7.00 -2.75
C PHE A 39 -17.32 5.67 -2.94
N ALA A 40 -17.57 4.92 -1.86
CA ALA A 40 -18.22 3.61 -1.92
C ALA A 40 -19.58 3.66 -2.63
N VAL A 41 -20.44 4.63 -2.30
CA VAL A 41 -21.76 4.78 -2.95
C VAL A 41 -21.66 5.20 -4.42
N ASN A 42 -20.52 5.77 -4.85
CA ASN A 42 -20.26 6.18 -6.23
C ASN A 42 -19.31 5.24 -6.99
N GLN A 43 -18.88 4.13 -6.39
CA GLN A 43 -17.84 3.26 -6.95
C GLN A 43 -18.18 2.72 -8.35
N TYR A 44 -19.47 2.46 -8.61
CA TYR A 44 -19.97 2.01 -9.91
C TYR A 44 -19.63 2.96 -11.08
N ARG A 45 -19.37 4.24 -10.79
CA ARG A 45 -19.02 5.26 -11.79
C ARG A 45 -17.53 5.26 -12.15
N PHE A 46 -16.69 4.58 -11.38
CA PHE A 46 -15.24 4.60 -11.51
C PHE A 46 -14.67 3.18 -11.68
N PRO A 47 -14.98 2.49 -12.80
CA PRO A 47 -14.36 1.19 -13.08
C PRO A 47 -12.84 1.34 -13.18
N GLY A 48 -12.10 0.52 -12.43
CA GLY A 48 -10.64 0.58 -12.34
C GLY A 48 -10.09 1.50 -11.24
N VAL A 49 -10.95 2.17 -10.47
CA VAL A 49 -10.56 2.88 -9.25
C VAL A 49 -11.03 2.09 -8.04
N GLU A 50 -10.11 1.84 -7.11
CA GLU A 50 -10.33 1.04 -5.92
C GLU A 50 -10.08 1.85 -4.65
N VAL A 51 -10.85 1.55 -3.60
CA VAL A 51 -10.57 2.05 -2.23
C VAL A 51 -9.93 0.91 -1.44
N LYS A 52 -8.73 1.15 -0.93
CA LYS A 52 -7.94 0.17 -0.18
C LYS A 52 -7.60 0.70 1.22
N GLY A 53 -7.84 -0.14 2.23
CA GLY A 53 -7.41 0.10 3.60
C GLY A 53 -6.03 -0.50 3.84
N TYR A 54 -5.11 0.28 4.40
CA TYR A 54 -3.78 -0.18 4.79
C TYR A 54 -3.59 0.00 6.30
N LYS A 55 -3.10 -1.04 6.97
CA LYS A 55 -2.73 -0.95 8.39
C LYS A 55 -1.41 -0.20 8.51
N ARG A 56 -1.41 0.96 9.20
CA ARG A 56 -0.20 1.72 9.52
C ARG A 56 0.14 1.58 11.00
N ARG A 57 1.43 1.58 11.32
CA ARG A 57 1.90 1.59 12.71
C ARG A 57 1.74 2.99 13.30
N TYR A 58 1.38 3.04 14.58
CA TYR A 58 1.21 4.25 15.37
C TYR A 58 1.95 4.07 16.70
N TYR A 59 2.80 5.03 17.06
CA TYR A 59 3.63 5.01 18.27
C TYR A 59 3.19 6.12 19.23
N PRO A 60 2.27 5.85 20.19
CA PRO A 60 1.65 6.88 21.03
C PRO A 60 2.64 7.67 21.88
N TYR A 61 3.73 7.03 22.31
CA TYR A 61 4.74 7.62 23.20
C TYR A 61 5.91 8.28 22.46
N GLY A 62 5.86 8.33 21.12
CA GLY A 62 6.82 9.05 20.29
C GLY A 62 8.29 8.82 20.66
N SER A 63 9.00 9.93 20.92
CA SER A 63 10.45 9.96 21.14
C SER A 63 10.93 9.21 22.38
N ALA A 64 10.07 9.03 23.38
CA ALA A 64 10.45 8.37 24.64
C ALA A 64 10.92 6.92 24.43
N LEU A 65 10.44 6.27 23.37
CA LEU A 65 10.67 4.84 23.11
C LEU A 65 11.35 4.55 21.77
N THR A 66 11.78 5.58 21.01
CA THR A 66 12.29 5.41 19.64
C THR A 66 13.42 4.40 19.50
N HIS A 67 14.39 4.38 20.41
CA HIS A 67 15.54 3.48 20.30
C HIS A 67 15.20 2.03 20.69
N VAL A 68 14.32 1.86 21.69
CA VAL A 68 13.97 0.54 22.23
C VAL A 68 12.89 -0.12 21.37
N ILE A 69 11.77 0.56 21.15
CA ILE A 69 10.70 0.03 20.29
C ILE A 69 11.17 0.03 18.83
N GLY A 70 11.79 1.11 18.38
CA GLY A 70 12.13 1.28 16.97
C GLY A 70 10.95 1.79 16.16
N TYR A 71 10.99 1.49 14.87
CA TYR A 71 9.94 1.85 13.93
C TYR A 71 9.94 0.91 12.72
N VAL A 72 8.80 0.84 12.04
CA VAL A 72 8.66 0.26 10.69
C VAL A 72 8.71 1.37 9.64
N SER A 73 9.27 1.08 8.48
CA SER A 73 9.14 1.95 7.31
C SER A 73 9.25 1.16 6.01
N LYS A 74 9.02 1.84 4.89
CA LYS A 74 8.96 1.24 3.56
C LYS A 74 10.14 0.31 3.30
N ILE A 75 9.84 -0.88 2.80
CA ILE A 75 10.83 -1.86 2.33
C ILE A 75 11.67 -1.21 1.23
N ASN A 76 12.99 -1.35 1.32
CA ASN A 76 13.93 -0.94 0.29
C ASN A 76 14.68 -2.16 -0.27
N ASP A 77 15.50 -1.96 -1.30
CA ASP A 77 16.19 -3.04 -2.00
C ASP A 77 17.09 -3.87 -1.06
N LYS A 78 17.72 -3.25 -0.05
CA LYS A 78 18.54 -3.97 0.95
C LYS A 78 17.71 -4.87 1.85
N ASP A 79 16.47 -4.47 2.16
CA ASP A 79 15.55 -5.33 2.90
C ASP A 79 15.07 -6.47 2.02
N VAL A 80 14.79 -6.24 0.74
CA VAL A 80 14.45 -7.31 -0.22
C VAL A 80 15.59 -8.32 -0.31
N GLU A 81 16.82 -7.87 -0.52
CA GLU A 81 18.02 -8.74 -0.54
C GLU A 81 18.21 -9.51 0.78
N ARG A 82 17.90 -8.89 1.92
CA ARG A 82 17.96 -9.56 3.23
C ARG A 82 16.88 -10.65 3.32
N LEU A 83 15.63 -10.31 3.01
CA LEU A 83 14.50 -11.22 3.06
C LEU A 83 14.66 -12.40 2.11
N ASP A 84 15.23 -12.16 0.93
CA ASP A 84 15.50 -13.20 -0.07
C ASP A 84 16.57 -14.19 0.46
N ARG A 85 17.70 -13.67 0.97
CA ARG A 85 18.73 -14.51 1.60
C ARG A 85 18.23 -15.30 2.80
N GLU A 86 17.29 -14.74 3.55
CA GLU A 86 16.67 -15.39 4.70
C GLU A 86 15.49 -16.32 4.31
N ASN A 87 15.18 -16.49 3.02
CA ASN A 87 14.04 -17.25 2.50
C ASN A 87 12.67 -16.80 3.04
N LYS A 88 12.53 -15.51 3.36
CA LYS A 88 11.32 -14.90 3.90
C LYS A 88 10.54 -14.11 2.86
N LEU A 89 11.15 -13.77 1.72
CA LEU A 89 10.57 -12.85 0.74
C LEU A 89 9.16 -13.25 0.27
N ALA A 90 8.87 -14.56 0.15
CA ALA A 90 7.54 -15.05 -0.22
C ALA A 90 6.45 -14.61 0.77
N ASN A 91 6.76 -14.57 2.07
CA ASN A 91 5.83 -14.11 3.11
C ASN A 91 5.57 -12.60 3.05
N TYR A 92 6.32 -11.84 2.26
CA TYR A 92 6.19 -10.38 2.14
C TYR A 92 5.52 -9.95 0.83
N ALA A 93 4.92 -10.87 0.07
CA ALA A 93 4.31 -10.58 -1.23
C ALA A 93 3.27 -9.44 -1.21
N ALA A 94 2.57 -9.25 -0.09
CA ALA A 94 1.59 -8.17 0.11
C ALA A 94 2.03 -7.13 1.15
N THR A 95 3.25 -7.24 1.68
CA THR A 95 3.79 -6.39 2.75
C THR A 95 4.73 -5.35 2.17
N HIS A 96 4.55 -4.09 2.55
CA HIS A 96 5.27 -2.95 1.97
C HIS A 96 6.15 -2.20 2.97
N ASP A 97 5.99 -2.47 4.27
CA ASP A 97 6.75 -1.87 5.37
C ASP A 97 7.39 -2.96 6.22
N ILE A 98 8.55 -2.67 6.82
CA ILE A 98 9.32 -3.60 7.66
C ILE A 98 9.99 -2.88 8.83
N GLY A 99 10.16 -3.56 9.96
CA GLY A 99 10.91 -3.10 11.13
C GLY A 99 12.36 -2.73 10.80
N LYS A 100 12.76 -1.50 11.14
CA LYS A 100 14.09 -0.95 10.83
C LYS A 100 15.04 -0.90 12.03
N LEU A 101 14.49 -0.78 13.23
CA LEU A 101 15.24 -0.65 14.48
C LEU A 101 14.48 -1.30 15.64
N GLY A 102 15.17 -1.51 16.76
CA GLY A 102 14.56 -1.85 18.04
C GLY A 102 13.82 -3.19 18.02
N ILE A 103 12.80 -3.29 18.88
CA ILE A 103 11.90 -4.43 18.99
C ILE A 103 11.21 -4.71 17.66
N GLU A 104 10.77 -3.68 16.93
CA GLU A 104 10.11 -3.83 15.61
C GLU A 104 10.98 -4.64 14.65
N ARG A 105 12.29 -4.35 14.56
CA ARG A 105 13.20 -5.11 13.70
C ARG A 105 13.58 -6.47 14.27
N TYR A 106 13.86 -6.55 15.56
CA TYR A 106 14.37 -7.77 16.18
C TYR A 106 13.32 -8.89 16.18
N TYR A 107 12.07 -8.54 16.45
CA TYR A 107 10.94 -9.47 16.47
C TYR A 107 10.08 -9.41 15.22
N GLU A 108 10.59 -8.85 14.11
CA GLU A 108 9.87 -8.69 12.84
C GLU A 108 9.17 -9.98 12.41
N ASP A 109 9.87 -11.12 12.46
CA ASP A 109 9.32 -12.41 12.01
C ASP A 109 8.06 -12.82 12.79
N ILE A 110 8.00 -12.50 14.07
CA ILE A 110 6.87 -12.81 14.95
C ILE A 110 5.76 -11.76 14.75
N LEU A 111 6.13 -10.49 14.67
CA LEU A 111 5.21 -9.35 14.56
C LEU A 111 4.55 -9.25 13.18
N HIS A 112 5.24 -9.69 12.12
CA HIS A 112 4.75 -9.68 10.75
C HIS A 112 3.58 -10.66 10.57
N GLY A 113 3.69 -11.85 11.17
CA GLY A 113 2.75 -12.94 10.98
C GLY A 113 2.92 -13.66 9.63
N GLN A 114 1.86 -14.37 9.21
CA GLN A 114 1.84 -15.16 7.98
C GLN A 114 0.87 -14.55 6.97
N THR A 115 1.34 -14.37 5.75
CA THR A 115 0.54 -13.83 4.63
C THR A 115 -0.41 -14.91 4.11
N GLY A 116 -1.70 -14.59 4.12
CA GLY A 116 -2.74 -15.40 3.46
C GLY A 116 -2.88 -15.06 1.98
N TYR A 117 -3.81 -15.73 1.31
CA TYR A 117 -4.17 -15.48 -0.09
C TYR A 117 -5.69 -15.54 -0.29
N GLU A 118 -6.17 -14.93 -1.36
CA GLU A 118 -7.57 -14.95 -1.79
C GLU A 118 -7.63 -15.26 -3.28
N GLU A 119 -8.56 -16.12 -3.70
CA GLU A 119 -8.83 -16.41 -5.10
C GLU A 119 -9.96 -15.51 -5.60
N VAL A 120 -9.66 -14.65 -6.57
CA VAL A 120 -10.61 -13.68 -7.14
C VAL A 120 -10.77 -13.89 -8.65
N GLU A 121 -12.02 -13.95 -9.12
CA GLU A 121 -12.31 -14.06 -10.55
C GLU A 121 -12.15 -12.70 -11.24
N VAL A 122 -11.29 -12.63 -12.26
CA VAL A 122 -11.01 -11.39 -13.00
C VAL A 122 -11.61 -11.47 -14.40
N LYS A 123 -12.51 -10.53 -14.73
CA LYS A 123 -13.09 -10.42 -16.08
C LYS A 123 -12.15 -9.67 -17.01
N GLN A 124 -12.11 -10.04 -18.30
CA GLN A 124 -11.34 -9.29 -19.28
C GLN A 124 -11.86 -7.84 -19.39
N PRO A 125 -10.96 -6.83 -19.38
CA PRO A 125 -11.37 -5.47 -19.66
C PRO A 125 -11.90 -5.43 -21.09
N ARG A 126 -13.18 -5.09 -21.28
CA ARG A 126 -13.79 -4.96 -22.62
C ARG A 126 -13.00 -3.92 -23.41
N SER A 127 -12.18 -4.38 -24.35
CA SER A 127 -11.63 -3.54 -25.41
C SER A 127 -12.80 -3.01 -26.24
N ARG A 128 -13.07 -1.71 -26.16
CA ARG A 128 -13.91 -1.04 -27.16
C ARG A 128 -13.08 -0.90 -28.44
N TYR A 129 -13.00 -1.99 -29.21
CA TYR A 129 -12.63 -1.90 -30.61
C TYR A 129 -13.92 -1.79 -31.43
N SER A 130 -14.18 -0.59 -31.95
CA SER A 130 -15.20 -0.37 -32.99
C SER A 130 -14.48 -0.51 -34.33
N PRO A 131 -14.76 -1.53 -35.16
CA PRO A 131 -14.32 -1.48 -36.54
C PRO A 131 -15.14 -0.42 -37.27
N ALA A 132 -14.47 0.36 -38.11
CA ALA A 132 -15.08 1.11 -39.19
C ALA A 132 -15.18 0.20 -40.43
#